data_AF-B1SY39-F1
#
_entry.id   AF-B1SY39-F1
#
_cell.length_a   1.000
_cell.length_b   1.000
_cell.length_c   1.000
_cell.angle_alpha   90.00
_cell.angle_beta   90.00
_cell.angle_gamma   90.00
#
_symmetry.space_group_name_H-M   'P 1'
#
loop_
_entity.id
_entity.type
_entity.pdbx_description
1 polymer ?
#
loop_
_entity_poly.entity_id
_entity_poly.type
_entity_poly.pdbx_seq_one_letter_code
_entity_poly.pdbx_strand_id
1 'polypeptide(L)'
;MSVIHAIGSQGFSDLSAALDSLDPEFKRLLIEGAYADIIARPNLSLKHRELVTVAVLTTMGNADSTLKYHAAGMLNTGWAPDAVLATVLQTLEYAGVPVAMAGVRHVVTVLRERGIDIGHAANPFEPFEPYESVIAGTRELQQQHLEALTPKERELATLAIVIALENQHAAVRQHLNACLHVGWTRRELTEVLIQLTGYIGWPLVLPVSRIALDVFGAAEQANGSATQATPDRDRGARAAPVCTADISPEPARHLGEPGASTSTVDSVEHAKARHLTAIACLTCLARNADTEALVMHIRDARLLGASRHEIVDAIAGALPYAGVLATQSALAEANRLFASTDLHAASRQENAAA
;
A
#
# COMPACT_ATOMS: atom_id res chain seq x y z
N MET A 1 5.70 -3.26 -33.72
CA MET A 1 5.57 -1.91 -33.12
C MET A 1 6.49 -1.86 -31.91
N SER A 2 7.20 -0.76 -31.67
CA SER A 2 7.97 -0.62 -30.43
C SER A 2 7.00 -0.66 -29.23
N VAL A 3 7.47 -1.18 -28.10
CA VAL A 3 6.70 -1.24 -26.84
C VAL A 3 6.16 0.14 -26.44
N ILE A 4 6.96 1.17 -26.66
CA ILE A 4 6.61 2.58 -26.44
C ILE A 4 5.35 2.98 -27.21
N HIS A 5 5.27 2.65 -28.50
CA HIS A 5 4.09 2.98 -29.32
C HIS A 5 2.85 2.17 -28.91
N ALA A 6 3.04 0.95 -28.40
CA ALA A 6 1.95 0.14 -27.90
C ALA A 6 1.36 0.68 -26.58
N ILE A 7 2.18 1.31 -25.72
CA ILE A 7 1.71 1.97 -24.50
C ILE A 7 1.13 3.35 -24.83
N GLY A 8 1.86 4.19 -25.56
CA GLY A 8 1.37 5.49 -25.97
C GLY A 8 2.50 6.42 -26.42
N SER A 9 2.32 7.04 -27.59
CA SER A 9 3.37 7.88 -28.20
C SER A 9 3.48 9.26 -27.57
N GLN A 10 2.36 9.95 -27.30
CA GLN A 10 2.38 11.37 -26.90
C GLN A 10 3.10 11.59 -25.56
N GLY A 11 2.68 10.90 -24.49
CA GLY A 11 3.30 11.06 -23.17
C GLY A 11 4.76 10.61 -23.13
N PHE A 12 5.15 9.67 -23.99
CA PHE A 12 6.56 9.27 -24.12
C PHE A 12 7.41 10.33 -24.83
N SER A 13 6.88 10.97 -25.87
CA SER A 13 7.58 12.06 -26.58
C SER A 13 7.90 13.22 -25.63
N ASP A 14 6.93 13.61 -24.79
CA ASP A 14 7.10 14.69 -23.82
C ASP A 14 8.17 14.31 -22.76
N LEU A 15 8.14 13.08 -22.25
CA LEU A 15 9.17 12.54 -21.36
C LEU A 15 10.56 12.53 -22.01
N SER A 16 10.65 12.05 -23.26
CA SER A 16 11.90 12.00 -24.00
C SER A 16 12.52 13.38 -24.18
N ALA A 17 11.72 14.38 -24.55
CA ALA A 17 12.19 15.77 -24.73
C ALA A 17 12.66 16.40 -23.41
N ALA A 18 11.97 16.12 -22.30
CA ALA A 18 12.38 16.55 -20.98
C ALA A 18 13.74 15.93 -20.58
N LEU A 19 13.93 14.63 -20.84
CA LEU A 19 15.18 13.93 -20.54
C LEU A 19 16.35 14.39 -21.43
N ASP A 20 16.10 14.68 -22.72
CA ASP A 20 17.10 15.29 -23.60
C ASP A 20 17.64 16.62 -23.04
N SER A 21 16.75 17.41 -22.43
CA SER A 21 17.09 18.71 -21.84
C SER A 21 17.82 18.59 -20.51
N LEU A 22 17.65 17.47 -19.80
CA LEU A 22 18.22 17.24 -18.48
C LEU A 22 19.60 16.57 -18.58
N ASP A 23 19.65 15.37 -19.15
CA ASP A 23 20.88 14.59 -19.35
C ASP A 23 20.63 13.47 -20.38
N PRO A 24 21.29 13.50 -21.55
CA PRO A 24 21.17 12.46 -22.57
C PRO A 24 21.54 11.05 -22.06
N GLU A 25 22.45 10.92 -21.11
CA GLU A 25 22.82 9.63 -20.54
C GLU A 25 21.71 9.11 -19.63
N PHE A 26 21.07 10.00 -18.86
CA PHE A 26 19.89 9.61 -18.08
C PHE A 26 18.74 9.18 -18.98
N LYS A 27 18.51 9.90 -20.08
CA LYS A 27 17.56 9.47 -21.13
C LYS A 27 17.89 8.08 -21.64
N ARG A 28 19.16 7.82 -21.98
CA ARG A 28 19.62 6.54 -22.48
C ARG A 28 19.32 5.42 -21.48
N LEU A 29 19.70 5.61 -20.21
CA LEU A 29 19.45 4.64 -19.14
C LEU A 29 17.96 4.35 -18.95
N LEU A 30 17.10 5.38 -18.98
CA LEU A 30 15.66 5.18 -18.82
C LEU A 30 15.02 4.53 -20.07
N ILE A 31 15.32 5.02 -21.26
CA ILE A 31 14.68 4.54 -22.49
C ILE A 31 15.20 3.14 -22.87
N GLU A 32 16.52 2.95 -22.92
CA GLU A 32 17.11 1.65 -23.29
C GLU A 32 16.92 0.63 -22.16
N GLY A 33 17.18 1.03 -20.91
CA GLY A 33 17.13 0.13 -19.76
C GLY A 33 15.71 -0.20 -19.28
N ALA A 34 14.83 0.79 -19.16
CA ALA A 34 13.47 0.53 -18.68
C ALA A 34 12.52 0.14 -19.82
N TYR A 35 12.33 1.02 -20.82
CA TYR A 35 11.32 0.80 -21.86
C TYR A 35 11.73 -0.24 -22.91
N ALA A 36 12.97 -0.24 -23.38
CA ALA A 36 13.42 -1.11 -24.45
C ALA A 36 13.91 -2.50 -23.97
N ASP A 37 14.39 -2.61 -22.74
CA ASP A 37 14.75 -3.88 -22.11
C ASP A 37 13.61 -4.39 -21.21
N ILE A 38 13.46 -3.85 -19.98
CA ILE A 38 12.54 -4.41 -18.97
C ILE A 38 11.12 -4.65 -19.49
N ILE A 39 10.49 -3.63 -20.09
CA ILE A 39 9.10 -3.71 -20.53
C ILE A 39 8.95 -4.61 -21.78
N ALA A 40 10.01 -4.73 -22.61
CA ALA A 40 9.99 -5.55 -23.82
C ALA A 40 10.18 -7.05 -23.57
N ARG A 41 10.57 -7.46 -22.35
CA ARG A 41 10.82 -8.86 -22.01
C ARG A 41 9.56 -9.73 -22.21
N PRO A 42 9.66 -10.86 -22.92
CA PRO A 42 8.50 -11.62 -23.44
C PRO A 42 7.78 -12.50 -22.41
N ASN A 43 8.35 -12.61 -21.21
CA ASN A 43 7.92 -13.55 -20.19
C ASN A 43 6.65 -13.12 -19.45
N LEU A 44 6.29 -11.84 -19.52
CA LEU A 44 5.03 -11.28 -19.03
C LEU A 44 4.49 -10.36 -20.13
N SER A 45 3.23 -10.57 -20.52
CA SER A 45 2.65 -9.80 -21.62
C SER A 45 2.55 -8.32 -21.27
N LEU A 46 2.66 -7.47 -22.31
CA LEU A 46 2.54 -6.02 -22.14
C LEU A 46 1.23 -5.62 -21.44
N LYS A 47 0.13 -6.31 -21.78
CA LYS A 47 -1.19 -6.16 -21.15
C LYS A 47 -1.11 -6.31 -19.61
N HIS A 48 -0.42 -7.34 -19.10
CA HIS A 48 -0.27 -7.55 -17.66
C HIS A 48 0.78 -6.64 -17.01
N ARG A 49 1.79 -6.17 -17.76
CA ARG A 49 2.74 -5.15 -17.28
C ARG A 49 2.04 -3.84 -16.99
N GLU A 50 1.14 -3.40 -17.87
CA GLU A 50 0.34 -2.18 -17.65
C GLU A 50 -0.59 -2.33 -16.45
N LEU A 51 -1.22 -3.51 -16.26
CA LEU A 51 -2.03 -3.82 -15.07
C LEU A 51 -1.23 -3.63 -13.77
N VAL A 52 -0.05 -4.26 -13.68
CA VAL A 52 0.86 -4.16 -12.53
C VAL A 52 1.29 -2.70 -12.31
N THR A 53 1.60 -2.00 -13.39
CA THR A 53 2.09 -0.62 -13.34
C THR A 53 1.02 0.34 -12.82
N VAL A 54 -0.20 0.27 -13.36
CA VAL A 54 -1.33 1.11 -12.90
C VAL A 54 -1.69 0.82 -11.45
N ALA A 55 -1.69 -0.45 -11.04
CA ALA A 55 -1.92 -0.85 -9.66
C ALA A 55 -0.92 -0.17 -8.70
N VAL A 56 0.38 -0.27 -9.00
CA VAL A 56 1.46 0.34 -8.20
C VAL A 56 1.42 1.86 -8.19
N LEU A 57 1.28 2.50 -9.35
CA LEU A 57 1.25 3.97 -9.44
C LEU A 57 0.05 4.55 -8.70
N THR A 58 -1.09 3.85 -8.72
CA THR A 58 -2.26 4.23 -7.92
C THR A 58 -1.93 4.13 -6.43
N THR A 59 -1.34 3.02 -5.98
CA THR A 59 -0.95 2.83 -4.58
C THR A 59 0.03 3.88 -4.07
N MET A 60 1.00 4.28 -4.89
CA MET A 60 1.97 5.33 -4.53
C MET A 60 1.33 6.71 -4.38
N GLY A 61 0.31 7.02 -5.19
CA GLY A 61 -0.51 8.24 -5.06
C GLY A 61 0.23 9.56 -5.28
N ASN A 62 1.40 9.55 -5.92
CA ASN A 62 2.25 10.73 -6.12
C ASN A 62 2.83 10.85 -7.55
N ALA A 63 2.25 10.12 -8.52
CA ALA A 63 2.77 9.98 -9.88
C ALA A 63 1.67 10.16 -10.94
N ASP A 64 0.85 11.20 -10.80
CA ASP A 64 -0.39 11.42 -11.56
C ASP A 64 -0.22 11.34 -13.09
N SER A 65 0.82 12.00 -13.65
CA SER A 65 1.06 12.00 -15.10
C SER A 65 1.44 10.61 -15.60
N THR A 66 2.30 9.90 -14.87
CA THR A 66 2.70 8.53 -15.16
C THR A 66 1.53 7.56 -15.02
N LEU A 67 0.69 7.73 -14.00
CA LEU A 67 -0.53 6.95 -13.83
C LEU A 67 -1.49 7.13 -15.01
N LYS A 68 -1.74 8.38 -15.44
CA LYS A 68 -2.58 8.65 -16.61
C LYS A 68 -2.00 8.03 -17.88
N TYR A 69 -0.67 8.12 -18.06
CA TYR A 69 0.02 7.52 -19.20
C TYR A 69 -0.17 6.00 -19.27
N HIS A 70 0.02 5.28 -18.15
CA HIS A 70 -0.15 3.83 -18.11
C HIS A 70 -1.62 3.38 -18.06
N ALA A 71 -2.54 4.20 -17.52
CA ALA A 71 -3.98 3.93 -17.65
C ALA A 71 -4.43 4.00 -19.13
N ALA A 72 -3.91 4.99 -19.87
CA ALA A 72 -4.05 5.04 -21.32
C ALA A 72 -3.37 3.82 -22.01
N GLY A 73 -2.22 3.38 -21.50
CA GLY A 73 -1.51 2.18 -21.94
C GLY A 73 -2.29 0.89 -21.74
N MET A 74 -2.99 0.72 -20.62
CA MET A 74 -3.90 -0.41 -20.41
C MET A 74 -4.97 -0.47 -21.51
N LEU A 75 -5.60 0.66 -21.84
CA LEU A 75 -6.59 0.72 -22.92
C LEU A 75 -5.96 0.36 -24.27
N ASN A 76 -4.78 0.89 -24.57
CA ASN A 76 -4.05 0.64 -25.83
C ASN A 76 -3.61 -0.82 -25.98
N THR A 77 -3.41 -1.52 -24.86
CA THR A 77 -3.05 -2.94 -24.82
C THR A 77 -4.25 -3.88 -24.75
N GLY A 78 -5.47 -3.34 -24.92
CA GLY A 78 -6.71 -4.12 -25.07
C GLY A 78 -7.40 -4.47 -23.76
N TRP A 79 -7.23 -3.67 -22.70
CA TRP A 79 -8.12 -3.72 -21.53
C TRP A 79 -9.42 -2.95 -21.80
N ALA A 80 -10.52 -3.46 -21.24
CA ALA A 80 -11.78 -2.72 -21.20
C ALA A 80 -11.68 -1.56 -20.18
N PRO A 81 -12.41 -0.45 -20.38
CA PRO A 81 -12.48 0.66 -19.43
C PRO A 81 -12.77 0.22 -17.98
N ASP A 82 -13.73 -0.69 -17.81
CA ASP A 82 -14.10 -1.23 -16.50
C ASP A 82 -12.96 -1.98 -15.82
N ALA A 83 -12.07 -2.62 -16.59
CA ALA A 83 -10.91 -3.31 -16.03
C ALA A 83 -9.85 -2.31 -15.53
N VAL A 84 -9.72 -1.15 -16.17
CA VAL A 84 -8.84 -0.07 -15.69
C VAL A 84 -9.40 0.52 -14.39
N LEU A 85 -10.72 0.74 -14.32
CA LEU A 85 -11.40 1.17 -13.09
C LEU A 85 -11.26 0.13 -11.98
N ALA A 86 -11.51 -1.15 -12.27
CA ALA A 86 -11.34 -2.25 -11.33
C ALA A 86 -9.91 -2.34 -10.78
N THR A 87 -8.89 -2.04 -11.60
CA THR A 87 -7.49 -2.04 -11.19
C THR A 87 -7.21 -0.98 -10.14
N VAL A 88 -7.69 0.25 -10.34
CA VAL A 88 -7.48 1.33 -9.35
C VAL A 88 -8.37 1.14 -8.12
N LEU A 89 -9.58 0.61 -8.29
CA LEU A 89 -10.50 0.26 -7.19
C LEU A 89 -10.01 -0.92 -6.36
N GLN A 90 -9.13 -1.77 -6.88
CA GLN A 90 -8.48 -2.82 -6.11
C GLN A 90 -7.66 -2.24 -4.94
N THR A 91 -7.16 -0.99 -5.06
CA THR A 91 -6.43 -0.33 -3.98
C THR A 91 -7.31 0.05 -2.78
N LEU A 92 -8.63 0.07 -2.93
CA LEU A 92 -9.57 0.42 -1.86
C LEU A 92 -9.34 -0.40 -0.59
N GLU A 93 -9.20 -1.71 -0.75
CA GLU A 93 -9.11 -2.61 0.40
C GLU A 93 -7.73 -2.60 1.06
N TYR A 94 -6.69 -2.27 0.31
CA TYR A 94 -5.31 -2.38 0.79
C TYR A 94 -4.71 -1.03 1.18
N ALA A 95 -5.10 0.05 0.51
CA ALA A 95 -4.56 1.40 0.65
C ALA A 95 -5.61 2.45 1.05
N GLY A 96 -6.89 2.05 1.14
CA GLY A 96 -7.99 2.90 1.60
C GLY A 96 -8.68 3.73 0.50
N VAL A 97 -9.80 4.35 0.89
CA VAL A 97 -10.68 5.17 0.06
C VAL A 97 -9.95 6.36 -0.57
N PRO A 98 -9.10 7.14 0.13
CA PRO A 98 -8.43 8.29 -0.48
C PRO A 98 -7.58 7.92 -1.71
N VAL A 99 -6.84 6.82 -1.62
CA VAL A 99 -5.95 6.33 -2.68
C VAL A 99 -6.76 5.82 -3.87
N ALA A 100 -7.75 4.95 -3.62
CA ALA A 100 -8.63 4.44 -4.66
C ALA A 100 -9.35 5.59 -5.39
N MET A 101 -9.87 6.56 -4.65
CA MET A 101 -10.57 7.70 -5.22
C MET A 101 -9.68 8.62 -6.04
N ALA A 102 -8.43 8.82 -5.65
CA ALA A 102 -7.46 9.53 -6.49
C ALA A 102 -7.23 8.80 -7.81
N GLY A 103 -7.01 7.49 -7.76
CA GLY A 103 -6.88 6.65 -8.95
C GLY A 103 -8.09 6.74 -9.88
N VAL A 104 -9.30 6.60 -9.34
CA VAL A 104 -10.56 6.72 -10.09
C VAL A 104 -10.63 8.07 -10.80
N ARG A 105 -10.32 9.20 -10.12
CA ARG A 105 -10.35 10.53 -10.76
C ARG A 105 -9.41 10.62 -11.96
N HIS A 106 -8.20 10.06 -11.86
CA HIS A 106 -7.26 10.04 -12.97
C HIS A 106 -7.74 9.16 -14.12
N VAL A 107 -8.25 7.95 -13.84
CA VAL A 107 -8.79 7.06 -14.86
C VAL A 107 -10.01 7.66 -15.55
N VAL A 108 -10.96 8.23 -14.80
CA VAL A 108 -12.13 8.93 -15.35
C VAL A 108 -11.71 10.07 -16.27
N THR A 109 -10.66 10.83 -15.90
CA THR A 109 -10.11 11.88 -16.76
C THR A 109 -9.63 11.30 -18.09
N VAL A 110 -8.84 10.22 -18.05
CA VAL A 110 -8.34 9.53 -19.26
C VAL A 110 -9.48 8.99 -20.13
N LEU A 111 -10.52 8.41 -19.51
CA LEU A 111 -11.67 7.88 -20.23
C LEU A 111 -12.46 8.99 -20.93
N ARG A 112 -12.69 10.13 -20.25
CA ARG A 112 -13.32 11.32 -20.83
C ARG A 112 -12.51 11.91 -21.97
N GLU A 113 -11.19 12.03 -21.81
CA GLU A 113 -10.27 12.50 -22.87
C GLU A 113 -10.33 11.61 -24.12
N ARG A 114 -10.68 10.33 -23.95
CA ARG A 114 -10.90 9.37 -25.05
C ARG A 114 -12.33 9.29 -25.57
N GLY A 115 -13.25 10.12 -25.06
CA GLY A 115 -14.65 10.10 -25.43
C GLY A 115 -15.39 8.82 -25.00
N ILE A 116 -14.86 8.10 -24.00
CA ILE A 116 -15.48 6.90 -23.45
C ILE A 116 -16.45 7.35 -22.35
N ASP A 117 -17.75 7.19 -22.62
CA ASP A 117 -18.79 7.42 -21.63
C ASP A 117 -18.84 6.25 -20.65
N ILE A 118 -18.83 6.57 -19.37
CA ILE A 118 -18.91 5.65 -18.24
C ILE A 118 -20.16 5.93 -17.38
N GLY A 119 -21.13 6.67 -17.94
CA GLY A 119 -22.39 7.02 -17.30
C GLY A 119 -22.23 7.96 -16.11
N HIS A 120 -23.29 8.09 -15.31
CA HIS A 120 -23.30 8.88 -14.06
C HIS A 120 -22.42 8.29 -12.95
N ALA A 121 -21.95 7.04 -13.10
CA ALA A 121 -21.05 6.37 -12.15
C ALA A 121 -19.72 7.13 -11.93
N ALA A 122 -19.40 8.08 -12.81
CA ALA A 122 -18.16 8.83 -12.81
C ALA A 122 -18.32 10.33 -12.56
N ASN A 123 -19.40 10.79 -11.94
CA ASN A 123 -19.38 12.11 -11.29
C ASN A 123 -19.31 11.90 -9.77
N PRO A 124 -18.16 11.47 -9.23
CA PRO A 124 -18.17 10.87 -7.92
C PRO A 124 -18.45 11.86 -6.78
N PHE A 125 -18.43 13.18 -7.00
CA PHE A 125 -18.63 14.14 -5.89
C PHE A 125 -19.32 15.43 -6.33
N GLU A 126 -20.51 15.65 -5.79
CA GLU A 126 -20.90 17.02 -5.48
C GLU A 126 -20.05 17.54 -4.32
N PRO A 127 -19.65 18.83 -4.32
CA PRO A 127 -18.98 19.44 -3.18
C PRO A 127 -19.81 19.24 -1.89
N PHE A 128 -19.14 19.02 -0.75
CA PHE A 128 -19.72 18.95 0.60
C PHE A 128 -20.51 17.68 0.98
N GLU A 129 -20.39 16.59 0.23
CA GLU A 129 -20.89 15.26 0.64
C GLU A 129 -20.24 14.79 1.97
N PRO A 130 -21.00 14.23 2.92
CA PRO A 130 -20.44 13.57 4.10
C PRO A 130 -19.47 12.45 3.72
N TYR A 131 -18.36 12.31 4.43
CA TYR A 131 -17.32 11.35 4.05
C TYR A 131 -17.79 9.90 4.15
N GLU A 132 -18.77 9.57 5.00
CA GLU A 132 -19.36 8.23 5.03
C GLU A 132 -20.03 7.85 3.70
N SER A 133 -20.64 8.82 3.02
CA SER A 133 -21.23 8.64 1.68
C SER A 133 -20.14 8.34 0.65
N VAL A 134 -19.01 9.03 0.73
CA VAL A 134 -17.83 8.77 -0.11
C VAL A 134 -17.33 7.34 0.06
N ILE A 135 -17.23 6.85 1.31
CA ILE A 135 -16.83 5.45 1.59
C ILE A 135 -17.83 4.47 0.96
N ALA A 136 -19.12 4.69 1.17
CA ALA A 136 -20.17 3.81 0.65
C ALA A 136 -20.19 3.79 -0.88
N GLY A 137 -20.17 4.95 -1.52
CA GLY A 137 -20.17 5.08 -2.98
C GLY A 137 -18.91 4.48 -3.63
N THR A 138 -17.74 4.61 -3.00
CA THR A 138 -16.50 3.99 -3.51
C THR A 138 -16.59 2.46 -3.48
N ARG A 139 -17.19 1.88 -2.44
CA ARG A 139 -17.42 0.43 -2.33
C ARG A 139 -18.45 -0.06 -3.33
N GLU A 140 -19.53 0.69 -3.54
CA GLU A 140 -20.52 0.37 -4.56
C GLU A 140 -19.89 0.36 -5.95
N LEU A 141 -19.09 1.39 -6.26
CA LEU A 141 -18.34 1.46 -7.52
C LEU A 141 -17.38 0.27 -7.68
N GLN A 142 -16.67 -0.13 -6.62
CA GLN A 142 -15.83 -1.33 -6.64
C GLN A 142 -16.65 -2.60 -6.96
N GLN A 143 -17.83 -2.76 -6.36
CA GLN A 143 -18.70 -3.92 -6.60
C GLN A 143 -19.20 -3.96 -8.05
N GLN A 144 -19.58 -2.81 -8.61
CA GLN A 144 -20.02 -2.68 -10.00
C GLN A 144 -18.95 -3.12 -11.00
N HIS A 145 -17.67 -2.83 -10.72
CA HIS A 145 -16.56 -3.17 -11.60
C HIS A 145 -15.80 -4.44 -11.18
N LEU A 146 -16.25 -5.14 -10.13
CA LEU A 146 -15.50 -6.26 -9.55
C LEU A 146 -15.19 -7.31 -10.62
N GLU A 147 -16.17 -7.72 -11.42
CA GLU A 147 -16.04 -8.80 -12.41
C GLU A 147 -15.23 -8.43 -13.66
N ALA A 148 -14.81 -7.17 -13.81
CA ALA A 148 -14.05 -6.72 -14.98
C ALA A 148 -12.59 -7.26 -15.02
N LEU A 149 -12.06 -7.73 -13.88
CA LEU A 149 -10.81 -8.48 -13.80
C LEU A 149 -11.12 -9.94 -13.47
N THR A 150 -10.46 -10.87 -14.16
CA THR A 150 -10.50 -12.27 -13.75
C THR A 150 -9.86 -12.45 -12.37
N PRO A 151 -10.17 -13.53 -11.62
CA PRO A 151 -9.51 -13.81 -10.35
C PRO A 151 -7.98 -13.84 -10.47
N LYS A 152 -7.46 -14.37 -11.58
CA LYS A 152 -6.03 -14.44 -11.87
C LYS A 152 -5.41 -13.04 -12.04
N GLU A 153 -6.05 -12.15 -12.81
CA GLU A 153 -5.58 -10.78 -13.02
C GLU A 153 -5.70 -9.94 -11.75
N ARG A 154 -6.80 -10.07 -11.00
CA ARG A 154 -6.99 -9.39 -9.72
C ARG A 154 -5.90 -9.75 -8.73
N GLU A 155 -5.52 -11.02 -8.65
CA GLU A 155 -4.46 -11.47 -7.75
C GLU A 155 -3.09 -10.89 -8.13
N LEU A 156 -2.82 -10.74 -9.44
CA LEU A 156 -1.61 -10.08 -9.92
C LEU A 156 -1.58 -8.59 -9.52
N ALA A 157 -2.71 -7.89 -9.69
CA ALA A 157 -2.84 -6.49 -9.29
C ALA A 157 -2.69 -6.33 -7.77
N THR A 158 -3.31 -7.21 -6.98
CA THR A 158 -3.17 -7.24 -5.53
C THR A 158 -1.72 -7.43 -5.11
N LEU A 159 -0.99 -8.39 -5.70
CA LEU A 159 0.42 -8.59 -5.40
C LEU A 159 1.24 -7.31 -5.65
N ALA A 160 0.98 -6.61 -6.75
CA ALA A 160 1.64 -5.35 -7.08
C ALA A 160 1.36 -4.25 -6.03
N ILE A 161 0.10 -4.10 -5.62
CA ILE A 161 -0.34 -3.16 -4.58
C ILE A 161 0.36 -3.45 -3.25
N VAL A 162 0.35 -4.72 -2.83
CA VAL A 162 0.92 -5.15 -1.54
C VAL A 162 2.44 -4.93 -1.50
N ILE A 163 3.14 -5.15 -2.62
CA ILE A 163 4.56 -4.83 -2.72
C ILE A 163 4.80 -3.32 -2.62
N ALA A 164 3.96 -2.51 -3.26
CA ALA A 164 4.06 -1.04 -3.24
C ALA A 164 3.71 -0.41 -1.87
N LEU A 165 2.97 -1.11 -1.00
CA LEU A 165 2.60 -0.61 0.33
C LEU A 165 3.72 -0.64 1.38
N GLU A 166 4.89 -1.17 1.02
CA GLU A 166 6.10 -1.24 1.86
C GLU A 166 5.94 -2.03 3.17
N ASN A 167 6.99 -2.73 3.61
CA ASN A 167 6.98 -3.49 4.88
C ASN A 167 5.88 -4.56 5.06
N GLN A 168 5.09 -4.88 4.03
CA GLN A 168 4.01 -5.87 4.06
C GLN A 168 4.50 -7.31 3.76
N HIS A 169 5.64 -7.73 4.29
CA HIS A 169 6.30 -8.99 3.91
C HIS A 169 5.42 -10.25 4.07
N ALA A 170 4.57 -10.28 5.10
CA ALA A 170 3.64 -11.39 5.31
C ALA A 170 2.57 -11.46 4.21
N ALA A 171 1.97 -10.31 3.88
CA ALA A 171 0.99 -10.21 2.81
C ALA A 171 1.63 -10.48 1.44
N VAL A 172 2.85 -9.99 1.18
CA VAL A 172 3.62 -10.32 -0.04
C VAL A 172 3.77 -11.84 -0.18
N ARG A 173 4.17 -12.53 0.90
CA ARG A 173 4.27 -14.00 0.89
C ARG A 173 2.92 -14.66 0.60
N GLN A 174 1.85 -14.19 1.22
CA GLN A 174 0.50 -14.72 1.01
C GLN A 174 0.06 -14.56 -0.46
N HIS A 175 0.20 -13.36 -1.02
CA HIS A 175 -0.24 -13.07 -2.39
C HIS A 175 0.68 -13.69 -3.45
N LEU A 176 1.96 -13.92 -3.17
CA LEU A 176 2.81 -14.75 -4.03
C LEU A 176 2.30 -16.20 -4.10
N ASN A 177 1.93 -16.80 -2.97
CA ASN A 177 1.35 -18.15 -2.95
C ASN A 177 0.00 -18.20 -3.67
N ALA A 178 -0.86 -17.20 -3.44
CA ALA A 178 -2.15 -17.11 -4.12
C ALA A 178 -1.97 -16.93 -5.64
N CYS A 179 -1.03 -16.09 -6.08
CA CYS A 179 -0.65 -15.96 -7.49
C CYS A 179 -0.27 -17.31 -8.12
N LEU A 180 0.59 -18.10 -7.46
CA LEU A 180 0.95 -19.44 -7.95
C LEU A 180 -0.28 -20.36 -8.01
N HIS A 181 -1.14 -20.31 -6.99
CA HIS A 181 -2.35 -21.13 -6.90
C HIS A 181 -3.35 -20.84 -8.02
N VAL A 182 -3.53 -19.56 -8.38
CA VAL A 182 -4.38 -19.15 -9.52
C VAL A 182 -3.70 -19.31 -10.87
N GLY A 183 -2.48 -19.88 -10.90
CA GLY A 183 -1.79 -20.30 -12.10
C GLY A 183 -0.86 -19.27 -12.73
N TRP A 184 -0.38 -18.28 -11.99
CA TRP A 184 0.81 -17.51 -12.40
C TRP A 184 2.07 -18.35 -12.23
N THR A 185 2.98 -18.24 -13.19
CA THR A 185 4.25 -18.98 -13.14
C THR A 185 5.32 -18.20 -12.38
N ARG A 186 6.28 -18.92 -11.81
CA ARG A 186 7.52 -18.34 -11.25
C ARG A 186 8.16 -17.33 -12.22
N ARG A 187 8.19 -17.66 -13.52
CA ARG A 187 8.77 -16.82 -14.56
C ARG A 187 8.00 -15.51 -14.72
N GLU A 188 6.66 -15.55 -14.79
CA GLU A 188 5.83 -14.35 -14.88
C GLU A 188 5.96 -13.48 -13.62
N LEU A 189 5.94 -14.09 -12.43
CA LEU A 189 6.09 -13.36 -11.16
C LEU A 189 7.50 -12.75 -10.99
N THR A 190 8.53 -13.38 -11.56
CA THR A 190 9.87 -12.78 -11.62
C THR A 190 9.87 -11.52 -12.48
N GLU A 191 9.15 -11.51 -13.60
CA GLU A 191 9.00 -10.30 -14.42
C GLU A 191 8.24 -9.19 -13.73
N VAL A 192 7.27 -9.51 -12.86
CA VAL A 192 6.63 -8.51 -11.99
C VAL A 192 7.68 -7.84 -11.12
N LEU A 193 8.51 -8.59 -10.41
CA LEU A 193 9.57 -8.00 -9.58
C LEU A 193 10.54 -7.16 -10.40
N ILE A 194 10.95 -7.63 -11.58
CA ILE A 194 11.81 -6.86 -12.49
C ILE A 194 11.11 -5.56 -12.92
N GLN A 195 9.84 -5.61 -13.34
CA GLN A 195 9.06 -4.43 -13.72
C GLN A 195 9.04 -3.41 -12.57
N LEU A 196 8.78 -3.87 -11.34
CA LEU A 196 8.66 -2.98 -10.18
C LEU A 196 9.96 -2.27 -9.84
N THR A 197 11.13 -2.77 -10.25
CA THR A 197 12.40 -2.04 -10.07
C THR A 197 12.39 -0.66 -10.75
N GLY A 198 11.66 -0.52 -11.86
CA GLY A 198 11.52 0.74 -12.59
C GLY A 198 10.54 1.74 -11.98
N TYR A 199 9.65 1.31 -11.07
CA TYR A 199 8.59 2.16 -10.52
C TYR A 199 8.78 2.46 -9.02
N ILE A 200 9.09 1.44 -8.22
CA ILE A 200 9.28 1.57 -6.77
C ILE A 200 10.75 1.42 -6.34
N GLY A 201 11.63 1.12 -7.30
CA GLY A 201 13.08 1.07 -7.08
C GLY A 201 13.59 -0.21 -6.42
N TRP A 202 14.90 -0.38 -6.50
CA TRP A 202 15.64 -1.51 -5.93
C TRP A 202 15.47 -1.69 -4.41
N PRO A 203 15.47 -0.63 -3.57
CA PRO A 203 15.37 -0.79 -2.12
C PRO A 203 14.12 -1.54 -1.67
N LEU A 204 13.01 -1.39 -2.39
CA LEU A 204 11.74 -2.07 -2.10
C LEU A 204 11.67 -3.47 -2.73
N VAL A 205 12.20 -3.66 -3.93
CA VAL A 205 12.11 -4.96 -4.64
C VAL A 205 13.09 -6.01 -4.10
N LEU A 206 14.29 -5.62 -3.68
CA LEU A 206 15.34 -6.58 -3.28
C LEU A 206 14.95 -7.45 -2.06
N PRO A 207 14.37 -6.89 -0.97
CA PRO A 207 13.87 -7.71 0.13
C PRO A 207 12.76 -8.67 -0.30
N VAL A 208 11.87 -8.21 -1.20
CA VAL A 208 10.77 -9.02 -1.74
C VAL A 208 11.28 -10.19 -2.59
N SER A 209 12.39 -10.02 -3.30
CA SER A 209 13.00 -11.11 -4.09
C SER A 209 13.41 -12.30 -3.23
N ARG A 210 13.87 -12.05 -1.98
CA ARG A 210 14.17 -13.13 -1.03
C ARG A 210 12.91 -13.90 -0.63
N ILE A 211 11.83 -13.16 -0.33
CA ILE A 211 10.52 -13.76 -0.01
C ILE A 211 10.01 -14.60 -1.19
N ALA A 212 10.17 -14.11 -2.42
CA ALA A 212 9.79 -14.83 -3.62
C ALA A 212 10.58 -16.13 -3.80
N LEU A 213 11.90 -16.12 -3.58
CA LEU A 213 12.72 -17.33 -3.62
C LEU A 213 12.27 -18.37 -2.61
N ASP A 214 11.95 -17.97 -1.38
CA ASP A 214 11.42 -18.87 -0.35
C ASP A 214 10.09 -19.52 -0.81
N VAL A 215 9.17 -18.71 -1.34
CA VAL A 215 7.85 -19.17 -1.82
C VAL A 215 8.00 -20.11 -3.01
N PHE A 216 8.84 -19.76 -3.99
CA PHE A 216 9.07 -20.59 -5.17
C PHE A 216 9.72 -21.93 -4.81
N GLY A 217 10.70 -21.92 -3.90
CA GLY A 217 11.33 -23.14 -3.42
C GLY A 217 10.35 -24.07 -2.71
N ALA A 218 9.48 -23.52 -1.85
CA ALA A 218 8.44 -24.30 -1.17
C ALA A 218 7.42 -24.91 -2.16
N ALA A 219 6.99 -24.14 -3.18
CA ALA A 219 6.06 -24.62 -4.19
C ALA A 219 6.66 -25.71 -5.10
N GLU A 220 7.94 -25.59 -5.45
CA GLU A 220 8.67 -26.59 -6.22
C GLU A 220 8.84 -27.90 -5.44
N GLN A 221 9.14 -27.81 -4.15
CA GLN A 221 9.20 -28.98 -3.26
C GLN A 221 7.84 -29.67 -3.14
N ALA A 222 6.76 -28.91 -2.93
CA ALA A 222 5.40 -29.45 -2.86
C ALA A 222 4.96 -30.16 -4.16
N ASN A 223 5.38 -29.67 -5.33
CA ASN A 223 5.12 -30.29 -6.62
C ASN A 223 6.02 -31.51 -6.90
N GLY A 224 7.22 -31.57 -6.31
CA GLY A 224 8.14 -32.70 -6.40
C GLY A 224 7.89 -33.81 -5.38
N SER A 225 7.15 -33.53 -4.30
CA SER A 225 6.89 -34.47 -3.21
C SER A 225 5.40 -34.81 -3.07
N ALA A 226 4.85 -35.55 -4.03
CA ALA A 226 3.68 -36.38 -3.75
C ALA A 226 4.09 -37.62 -2.92
N THR A 227 4.64 -37.41 -1.72
CA THR A 227 4.76 -38.39 -0.60
C THR A 227 5.21 -37.65 0.67
N GLN A 228 4.29 -37.54 1.67
CA GLN A 228 4.46 -37.35 3.14
C GLN A 228 5.42 -36.23 3.65
N ALA A 229 5.15 -35.42 4.69
CA ALA A 229 4.20 -35.39 5.80
C ALA A 229 4.12 -33.94 6.41
N THR A 230 3.35 -33.84 7.49
CA THR A 230 2.92 -32.71 8.36
C THR A 230 4.01 -31.82 9.02
N PRO A 231 3.62 -30.64 9.58
CA PRO A 231 4.52 -29.51 9.82
C PRO A 231 5.03 -29.39 11.27
N ASP A 232 6.12 -28.65 11.48
CA ASP A 232 6.50 -28.11 12.78
C ASP A 232 7.04 -26.66 12.70
N ARG A 233 6.87 -25.95 13.83
CA ARG A 233 7.02 -24.51 14.07
C ARG A 233 8.43 -24.15 14.56
N ASP A 234 8.74 -22.86 14.39
CA ASP A 234 9.10 -21.89 15.44
C ASP A 234 10.39 -21.04 15.23
N ARG A 235 10.25 -19.75 15.61
CA ARG A 235 11.17 -18.67 16.08
C ARG A 235 12.64 -18.63 15.59
N GLY A 236 13.31 -17.50 15.38
CA GLY A 236 13.24 -16.08 15.79
C GLY A 236 14.70 -15.55 15.70
N ALA A 237 15.00 -14.32 15.26
CA ALA A 237 15.26 -13.14 16.12
C ALA A 237 15.83 -11.99 15.25
N ARG A 238 15.54 -10.72 15.60
CA ARG A 238 16.16 -9.51 15.03
C ARG A 238 16.83 -8.68 16.13
N ALA A 239 17.91 -7.99 15.75
CA ALA A 239 18.77 -7.16 16.59
C ALA A 239 18.16 -5.79 16.97
N ALA A 240 18.63 -5.21 18.07
CA ALA A 240 18.16 -3.99 18.72
C ALA A 240 18.69 -2.68 18.08
N PRO A 241 17.97 -1.54 18.20
CA PRO A 241 18.47 -0.23 17.81
C PRO A 241 18.99 0.61 18.99
N VAL A 242 19.78 1.63 18.63
CA VAL A 242 20.47 2.60 19.49
C VAL A 242 19.58 3.80 19.80
N CYS A 243 19.67 4.29 21.04
CA CYS A 243 18.98 5.43 21.63
C CYS A 243 19.71 6.77 21.36
N THR A 244 18.96 7.85 21.14
CA THR A 244 19.34 9.21 21.54
C THR A 244 18.10 9.98 22.02
N ALA A 245 18.20 10.62 23.19
CA ALA A 245 17.14 11.29 23.92
C ALA A 245 17.12 12.84 23.75
N ASP A 246 15.90 13.40 23.83
CA ASP A 246 15.35 14.71 24.32
C ASP A 246 16.23 15.99 24.43
N ILE A 247 15.74 17.23 24.23
CA ILE A 247 14.55 17.93 24.81
C ILE A 247 14.07 19.15 23.96
N SER A 248 12.73 19.20 23.63
CA SER A 248 11.68 20.29 23.65
C SER A 248 11.77 21.64 22.85
N PRO A 249 10.68 22.47 22.72
CA PRO A 249 9.25 22.33 22.27
C PRO A 249 8.90 23.33 21.08
N GLU A 250 7.63 23.40 20.60
CA GLU A 250 7.00 24.51 19.79
C GLU A 250 6.59 24.31 18.30
N PRO A 251 5.47 23.65 17.95
CA PRO A 251 4.91 23.81 16.61
C PRO A 251 4.04 25.07 16.40
N ALA A 252 3.92 25.98 17.39
CA ALA A 252 3.02 27.14 17.31
C ALA A 252 3.70 28.51 17.13
N ARG A 253 5.04 28.60 17.12
CA ARG A 253 5.75 29.88 16.86
C ARG A 253 6.20 30.11 15.42
N HIS A 254 6.00 29.16 14.51
CA HIS A 254 6.53 29.24 13.14
C HIS A 254 5.60 29.88 12.10
N LEU A 255 4.47 30.47 12.50
CA LEU A 255 3.65 31.34 11.65
C LEU A 255 3.21 32.61 12.40
N GLY A 256 4.19 33.44 12.80
CA GLY A 256 4.01 34.87 13.07
C GLY A 256 3.47 35.30 14.45
N GLU A 257 4.28 36.11 15.14
CA GLU A 257 4.02 36.98 16.32
C GLU A 257 4.20 36.36 17.73
N PRO A 258 5.17 36.85 18.54
CA PRO A 258 5.45 36.37 19.89
C PRO A 258 4.73 37.19 20.96
N GLY A 259 3.72 36.62 21.63
CA GLY A 259 3.17 37.29 22.81
C GLY A 259 1.83 36.79 23.32
N ALA A 260 1.74 35.52 23.75
CA ALA A 260 0.75 35.12 24.75
C ALA A 260 1.14 33.78 25.37
N SER A 261 1.63 33.81 26.60
CA SER A 261 1.68 32.63 27.46
C SER A 261 0.27 32.36 28.00
N THR A 262 -0.28 31.18 27.72
CA THR A 262 -1.39 30.62 28.50
C THR A 262 -1.01 29.22 28.93
N SER A 263 -0.69 29.07 30.22
CA SER A 263 -0.55 27.80 30.89
C SER A 263 -1.92 27.16 31.06
N THR A 264 -2.33 26.31 30.13
CA THR A 264 -3.45 25.38 30.34
C THR A 264 -2.86 24.04 30.74
N VAL A 265 -3.17 23.59 31.95
CA VAL A 265 -2.95 22.19 32.34
C VAL A 265 -3.82 21.35 31.40
N ASP A 266 -3.20 20.63 30.47
CA ASP A 266 -3.91 19.68 29.61
C ASP A 266 -4.66 18.70 30.52
N SER A 267 -5.98 18.60 30.36
CA SER A 267 -6.72 17.59 31.12
C SER A 267 -6.31 16.19 30.68
N VAL A 268 -6.37 15.22 31.60
CA VAL A 268 -6.08 13.80 31.31
C VAL A 268 -6.88 13.31 30.10
N GLU A 269 -8.14 13.76 29.95
CA GLU A 269 -8.98 13.44 28.80
C GLU A 269 -8.45 14.02 27.48
N HIS A 270 -7.96 15.26 27.47
CA HIS A 270 -7.35 15.84 26.26
C HIS A 270 -6.05 15.11 25.89
N ALA A 271 -5.21 14.79 26.88
CA ALA A 271 -4.00 14.00 26.64
C ALA A 271 -4.34 12.61 26.07
N LYS A 272 -5.31 11.90 26.68
CA LYS A 272 -5.81 10.60 26.21
C LYS A 272 -6.30 10.68 24.75
N ALA A 273 -7.12 11.68 24.44
CA ALA A 273 -7.63 11.89 23.08
C ALA A 273 -6.49 12.13 22.07
N ARG A 274 -5.44 12.90 22.43
CA ARG A 274 -4.26 13.08 21.57
C ARG A 274 -3.57 11.76 21.25
N HIS A 275 -3.40 10.86 22.22
CA HIS A 275 -2.82 9.55 21.96
C HIS A 275 -3.72 8.68 21.08
N LEU A 276 -5.05 8.70 21.26
CA LEU A 276 -5.98 7.97 20.38
C LEU A 276 -5.93 8.50 18.94
N THR A 277 -5.87 9.82 18.73
CA THR A 277 -5.68 10.41 17.40
C THR A 277 -4.34 10.01 16.81
N ALA A 278 -3.25 10.05 17.59
CA ALA A 278 -1.92 9.63 17.14
C ALA A 278 -1.91 8.15 16.73
N ILE A 279 -2.60 7.27 17.46
CA ILE A 279 -2.77 5.86 17.10
C ILE A 279 -3.46 5.71 15.73
N ALA A 280 -4.54 6.46 15.48
CA ALA A 280 -5.21 6.45 14.18
C ALA A 280 -4.30 6.96 13.05
N CYS A 281 -3.59 8.08 13.28
CA CYS A 281 -2.65 8.64 12.31
C CYS A 281 -1.48 7.69 12.00
N LEU A 282 -0.87 7.09 13.02
CA LEU A 282 0.22 6.14 12.87
C LEU A 282 -0.23 4.85 12.20
N THR A 283 -1.48 4.45 12.39
CA THR A 283 -2.09 3.36 11.60
C THR A 283 -2.12 3.73 10.11
N CYS A 284 -2.53 4.94 9.74
CA CYS A 284 -2.49 5.41 8.34
C CYS A 284 -1.07 5.54 7.76
N LEU A 285 -0.09 5.82 8.63
CA LEU A 285 1.32 6.01 8.25
C LEU A 285 2.16 4.73 8.30
N ALA A 286 1.57 3.57 8.61
CA ALA A 286 2.24 2.27 8.80
C ALA A 286 2.95 1.70 7.54
N ARG A 287 3.28 2.55 6.57
CA ARG A 287 4.18 2.27 5.44
C ARG A 287 5.65 2.22 5.88
N ASN A 288 6.05 3.06 6.86
CA ASN A 288 7.44 3.17 7.32
C ASN A 288 7.55 2.99 8.83
N ALA A 289 8.07 1.83 9.25
CA ALA A 289 8.76 1.45 10.50
C ALA A 289 8.41 2.05 11.89
N ASP A 290 7.47 2.97 12.06
CA ASP A 290 7.14 3.63 13.32
C ASP A 290 6.19 2.78 14.19
N THR A 291 6.37 1.45 14.14
CA THR A 291 5.70 0.52 15.05
C THR A 291 6.03 0.88 16.49
N GLU A 292 7.24 1.35 16.77
CA GLU A 292 7.64 1.80 18.11
C GLU A 292 6.84 3.03 18.57
N ALA A 293 6.63 4.01 17.69
CA ALA A 293 5.81 5.17 18.01
C ALA A 293 4.35 4.77 18.27
N LEU A 294 3.80 3.87 17.43
CA LEU A 294 2.46 3.34 17.63
C LEU A 294 2.33 2.64 18.99
N VAL A 295 3.28 1.77 19.33
CA VAL A 295 3.36 1.07 20.63
C VAL A 295 3.42 2.06 21.79
N MET A 296 4.23 3.11 21.65
CA MET A 296 4.37 4.16 22.66
C MET A 296 3.04 4.87 22.90
N HIS A 297 2.36 5.32 21.84
CA HIS A 297 1.06 5.99 22.01
C HIS A 297 -0.02 5.05 22.56
N ILE A 298 -0.03 3.77 22.19
CA ILE A 298 -0.90 2.75 22.78
C ILE A 298 -0.63 2.63 24.29
N ARG A 299 0.64 2.53 24.69
CA ARG A 299 1.04 2.42 26.10
C ARG A 299 0.62 3.66 26.89
N ASP A 300 0.89 4.84 26.38
CA ASP A 300 0.60 6.10 27.06
C ASP A 300 -0.90 6.35 27.17
N ALA A 301 -1.68 6.02 26.13
CA ALA A 301 -3.14 6.04 26.20
C ALA A 301 -3.66 5.11 27.32
N ARG A 302 -3.09 3.91 27.46
CA ARG A 302 -3.43 2.98 28.54
C ARG A 302 -3.07 3.53 29.93
N LEU A 303 -1.92 4.20 30.07
CA LEU A 303 -1.52 4.84 31.33
C LEU A 303 -2.47 5.98 31.72
N LEU A 304 -3.05 6.67 30.73
CA LEU A 304 -4.07 7.71 30.92
C LEU A 304 -5.49 7.15 31.07
N GLY A 305 -5.66 5.83 31.11
CA GLY A 305 -6.94 5.18 31.39
C GLY A 305 -7.78 4.79 30.17
N ALA A 306 -7.29 4.96 28.93
CA ALA A 306 -8.00 4.48 27.74
C ALA A 306 -8.22 2.97 27.81
N SER A 307 -9.43 2.50 27.53
CA SER A 307 -9.79 1.09 27.44
C SER A 307 -9.17 0.42 26.21
N ARG A 308 -9.11 -0.93 26.21
CA ARG A 308 -8.74 -1.68 25.00
C ARG A 308 -9.69 -1.39 23.84
N HIS A 309 -10.97 -1.20 24.15
CA HIS A 309 -12.00 -0.88 23.17
C HIS A 309 -11.74 0.47 22.50
N GLU A 310 -11.45 1.53 23.26
CA GLU A 310 -11.10 2.85 22.70
C GLU A 310 -9.88 2.78 21.78
N ILE A 311 -8.88 1.97 22.12
CA ILE A 311 -7.68 1.78 21.28
C ILE A 311 -8.01 1.00 20.00
N VAL A 312 -8.79 -0.09 20.12
CA VAL A 312 -9.25 -0.88 18.96
C VAL A 312 -10.11 -0.03 18.05
N ASP A 313 -11.00 0.81 18.60
CA ASP A 313 -11.86 1.71 17.84
C ASP A 313 -11.05 2.79 17.12
N ALA A 314 -10.01 3.34 17.75
CA ALA A 314 -9.10 4.27 17.09
C ALA A 314 -8.37 3.63 15.90
N ILE A 315 -7.92 2.38 16.04
CA ILE A 315 -7.26 1.63 14.95
C ILE A 315 -8.27 1.24 13.86
N ALA A 316 -9.44 0.73 14.23
CA ALA A 316 -10.48 0.31 13.30
C ALA A 316 -11.09 1.49 12.55
N GLY A 317 -11.22 2.65 13.20
CA GLY A 317 -11.65 3.90 12.58
C GLY A 317 -10.70 4.39 11.48
N ALA A 318 -9.43 3.98 11.51
CA ALA A 318 -8.47 4.28 10.44
C ALA A 318 -8.65 3.37 9.21
N LEU A 319 -9.38 2.26 9.28
CA LEU A 319 -9.52 1.27 8.19
C LEU A 319 -9.93 1.88 6.85
N PRO A 320 -10.93 2.79 6.74
CA PRO A 320 -11.32 3.38 5.46
C PRO A 320 -10.19 4.21 4.82
N TYR A 321 -9.19 4.63 5.58
CA TYR A 321 -8.11 5.51 5.13
C TYR A 321 -6.79 4.76 4.95
N ALA A 322 -6.50 3.80 5.82
CA ALA A 322 -5.26 3.06 5.88
C ALA A 322 -5.31 1.76 5.06
N GLY A 323 -6.51 1.21 4.83
CA GLY A 323 -6.69 -0.12 4.27
C GLY A 323 -6.42 -1.24 5.28
N VAL A 324 -6.75 -2.46 4.87
CA VAL A 324 -6.83 -3.64 5.76
C VAL A 324 -5.47 -4.04 6.34
N LEU A 325 -4.39 -3.92 5.56
CA LEU A 325 -3.06 -4.41 5.98
C LEU A 325 -2.47 -3.57 7.11
N ALA A 326 -2.55 -2.25 6.98
CA ALA A 326 -2.08 -1.32 7.99
C ALA A 326 -2.89 -1.48 9.29
N THR A 327 -4.22 -1.57 9.19
CA THR A 327 -5.10 -1.82 10.33
C THR A 327 -4.81 -3.15 11.01
N GLN A 328 -4.64 -4.24 10.25
CA GLN A 328 -4.31 -5.56 10.80
C GLN A 328 -2.95 -5.56 11.52
N SER A 329 -1.95 -4.91 10.94
CA SER A 329 -0.63 -4.75 11.54
C SER A 329 -0.70 -4.00 12.88
N ALA A 330 -1.43 -2.88 12.91
CA ALA A 330 -1.64 -2.10 14.12
C ALA A 330 -2.39 -2.88 15.20
N LEU A 331 -3.44 -3.63 14.84
CA LEU A 331 -4.18 -4.51 15.76
C LEU A 331 -3.28 -5.62 16.32
N ALA A 332 -2.40 -6.20 15.50
CA ALA A 332 -1.47 -7.24 15.93
C ALA A 332 -0.46 -6.71 16.96
N GLU A 333 -0.01 -5.47 16.81
CA GLU A 333 0.86 -4.80 17.78
C GLU A 333 0.12 -4.47 19.08
N ALA A 334 -1.09 -3.91 18.98
CA ALA A 334 -1.93 -3.64 20.15
C ALA A 334 -2.18 -4.92 20.99
N ASN A 335 -2.51 -6.04 20.31
CA ASN A 335 -2.72 -7.33 20.95
C ASN A 335 -1.47 -7.85 21.67
N ARG A 336 -0.28 -7.68 21.09
CA ARG A 336 0.99 -8.05 21.73
C ARG A 336 1.22 -7.25 23.01
N LEU A 337 0.99 -5.94 22.98
CA LEU A 337 1.11 -5.07 24.15
C LEU A 337 0.11 -5.47 25.25
N PHE A 338 -1.14 -5.74 24.88
CA PHE A 338 -2.18 -6.18 25.83
C PHE A 338 -1.80 -7.47 26.54
N ALA A 339 -1.33 -8.48 25.80
CA ALA A 339 -0.89 -9.75 26.37
C ALA A 339 0.30 -9.58 27.34
N SER A 340 1.27 -8.72 26.99
CA SER A 340 2.41 -8.44 27.89
C SER A 340 2.00 -7.79 29.20
N THR A 341 1.01 -6.88 29.15
CA THR A 341 0.52 -6.17 30.33
C THR A 341 -0.21 -7.11 31.28
N ASP A 342 -1.00 -8.05 30.74
CA ASP A 342 -1.73 -9.05 31.54
C ASP A 342 -0.79 -10.00 32.28
N LEU A 343 0.28 -10.46 31.61
CA LEU A 343 1.30 -11.31 32.25
C LEU A 343 2.01 -10.60 33.41
N HIS A 344 2.34 -9.31 33.25
CA HIS A 344 2.94 -8.51 34.33
C HIS A 344 1.97 -8.21 35.47
N ALA A 345 0.67 -8.12 35.19
CA ALA A 345 -0.36 -7.97 36.24
C ALA A 345 -0.50 -9.28 37.03
N ALA A 346 -0.59 -10.42 36.35
CA ALA A 346 -0.69 -11.74 36.98
C ALA A 346 0.52 -12.06 37.88
N SER A 347 1.75 -11.83 37.38
CA SER A 347 2.98 -12.07 38.15
C SER A 347 3.10 -11.17 39.39
N ARG A 348 2.62 -9.91 39.34
CA ARG A 348 2.58 -9.03 40.51
C ARG A 348 1.56 -9.48 41.55
N GLN A 349 0.45 -10.05 41.11
CA GLN A 349 -0.59 -10.56 42.00
C GLN A 349 -0.15 -11.86 42.69
N GLU A 350 0.58 -12.73 41.99
CA GLU A 350 1.21 -13.93 42.58
C GLU A 350 2.30 -13.54 43.59
N ASN A 351 3.17 -12.58 43.28
CA ASN A 351 4.22 -12.11 44.20
C ASN A 351 3.67 -11.34 45.42
N ALA A 352 2.47 -10.75 45.32
CA ALA A 352 1.81 -10.10 46.45
C ALA A 352 1.03 -11.09 47.35
N ALA A 353 0.78 -12.31 46.85
CA ALA A 353 0.09 -13.36 47.57
C ALA A 353 1.04 -14.40 48.22
N ALA A 354 2.35 -14.31 47.94
CA ALA A 354 3.42 -15.12 48.49
C ALA A 354 4.11 -14.43 49.68
#